data_AF-A0AAE0Q5T6-F1
#
_entry.id   AF-A0AAE0Q5T6-F1
#
_cell.length_a   1.000
_cell.length_b   1.000
_cell.length_c   1.000
_cell.angle_alpha   90.00
_cell.angle_beta   90.00
_cell.angle_gamma   90.00
#
_symmetry.space_group_name_H-M   'P 1'
#
loop_
_entity.id
_entity.type
_entity.pdbx_description
1 polymer ?
#
loop_
_entity_poly.entity_id
_entity_poly.type
_entity_poly.pdbx_seq_one_letter_code
_entity_poly.pdbx_strand_id
1 'polypeptide(L)'
;MVVCKMTLMVCKKKRSKMEKKTKWWKLKKEECCEEFRQKLRQALGGQVVLPDDWETTAEVIRETGRTVLGVSSGRRKKDKETWWWNEEVQDSIQRKRLAKNKWDMDRTEENRQEYKKSQCRVKREVSKAKQKAYDELYTRLDTREGQKDLYGLARQRDRDGKDVQQVRVIKDRDGRVLTSEESIQRRWEYFEELMNEENER
;
A
#
# COMPACT_ATOMS: atom_id res chain seq x y z
N MET A 1 -27.89 -39.18 -2.04
CA MET A 1 -27.30 -37.86 -2.31
C MET A 1 -26.62 -37.38 -1.04
N VAL A 2 -25.29 -37.38 -0.98
CA VAL A 2 -24.56 -36.87 0.19
C VAL A 2 -24.27 -35.40 -0.06
N VAL A 3 -24.97 -34.52 0.66
CA VAL A 3 -24.76 -33.07 0.58
C VAL A 3 -23.67 -32.70 1.59
N CYS A 4 -22.47 -32.43 1.09
CA CYS A 4 -21.36 -31.94 1.91
C CYS A 4 -21.56 -30.43 2.17
N LYS A 5 -21.69 -30.05 3.45
CA LYS A 5 -21.83 -28.65 3.86
C LYS A 5 -20.47 -28.11 4.26
N MET A 6 -19.78 -27.46 3.33
CA MET A 6 -18.51 -26.79 3.60
C MET A 6 -18.74 -25.41 4.23
N THR A 7 -18.44 -25.28 5.52
CA THR A 7 -18.35 -23.98 6.21
C THR A 7 -16.94 -23.41 6.08
N LEU A 8 -16.77 -22.43 5.18
CA LEU A 8 -15.54 -21.67 5.07
C LEU A 8 -15.46 -20.64 6.20
N MET A 9 -14.62 -20.91 7.22
CA MET A 9 -14.25 -19.90 8.20
C MET A 9 -13.28 -18.91 7.57
N VAL A 10 -13.75 -17.70 7.27
CA VAL A 10 -12.90 -16.60 6.81
C VAL A 10 -12.10 -16.06 7.99
N CYS A 11 -10.96 -16.69 8.29
CA CYS A 11 -10.01 -16.16 9.26
C CYS A 11 -9.44 -14.84 8.73
N LYS A 12 -9.80 -13.72 9.37
CA LYS A 12 -9.24 -12.40 9.05
C LYS A 12 -7.73 -12.46 9.32
N LYS A 13 -6.92 -12.50 8.25
CA LYS A 13 -5.45 -12.45 8.34
C LYS A 13 -5.04 -11.27 9.25
N LYS A 14 -4.29 -11.56 10.31
CA LYS A 14 -3.67 -10.52 11.16
C LYS A 14 -2.82 -9.63 10.25
N ARG A 15 -2.99 -8.31 10.37
CA ARG A 15 -2.24 -7.36 9.56
C ARG A 15 -0.77 -7.44 9.96
N SER A 16 0.12 -7.76 9.03
CA SER A 16 1.56 -7.71 9.25
C SER A 16 1.96 -6.30 9.69
N LYS A 17 2.63 -6.16 10.84
CA LYS A 17 3.26 -4.89 11.25
C LYS A 17 4.42 -4.63 10.29
N MET A 18 4.24 -3.72 9.34
CA MET A 18 5.32 -3.29 8.45
C MET A 18 6.26 -2.36 9.21
N GLU A 19 7.56 -2.46 8.93
CA GLU A 19 8.58 -1.59 9.50
C GLU A 19 8.32 -0.11 9.13
N LYS A 20 8.40 0.76 10.15
CA LYS A 20 8.27 2.20 9.96
C LYS A 20 9.50 2.73 9.21
N LYS A 21 9.27 3.57 8.19
CA LYS A 21 10.36 4.13 7.36
C LYS A 21 10.47 5.64 7.57
N THR A 22 11.70 6.13 7.76
CA THR A 22 12.01 7.57 7.80
C THR A 22 11.68 8.24 6.46
N LYS A 23 11.10 9.44 6.50
CA LYS A 23 10.65 10.18 5.31
C LYS A 23 11.79 10.96 4.64
N TRP A 24 12.81 10.26 4.15
CA TRP A 24 14.01 10.87 3.54
C TRP A 24 13.72 11.86 2.40
N TRP A 25 12.63 11.67 1.65
CA TRP A 25 12.23 12.58 0.56
C TRP A 25 11.91 14.00 1.01
N LYS A 26 11.67 14.25 2.31
CA LYS A 26 11.48 15.60 2.85
C LYS A 26 12.76 16.44 2.82
N LEU A 27 13.93 15.83 2.70
CA LEU A 27 15.21 16.55 2.51
C LEU A 27 15.28 17.33 1.20
N LYS A 28 14.35 17.09 0.26
CA LYS A 28 14.22 17.93 -0.94
C LYS A 28 13.74 19.35 -0.62
N LYS A 29 13.15 19.57 0.55
CA LYS A 29 12.80 20.90 1.04
C LYS A 29 13.99 21.49 1.77
N GLU A 30 14.36 22.71 1.40
CA GLU A 30 15.54 23.40 1.93
C GLU A 30 15.45 23.59 3.45
N GLU A 31 14.30 24.07 3.95
CA GLU A 31 14.01 24.22 5.38
C GLU A 31 14.23 22.92 6.19
N CYS A 32 13.67 21.80 5.72
CA CYS A 32 13.81 20.50 6.39
C CYS A 32 15.25 19.96 6.33
N CYS A 33 16.00 20.33 5.28
CA CYS A 33 17.39 19.95 5.13
C CYS A 33 18.28 20.73 6.12
N GLU A 34 18.06 22.04 6.25
CA GLU A 34 18.80 22.90 7.17
C GLU A 34 18.55 22.51 8.63
N GLU A 35 17.28 22.33 9.02
CA GLU A 35 16.92 21.85 10.37
C GLU A 35 17.55 20.49 10.69
N PHE A 36 17.57 19.58 9.72
CA PHE A 36 18.22 18.29 9.88
C PHE A 36 19.72 18.42 10.06
N ARG A 37 20.40 19.24 9.24
CA ARG A 37 21.85 19.49 9.36
C ARG A 37 22.21 20.16 10.68
N GLN A 38 21.39 21.10 11.15
CA GLN A 38 21.63 21.78 12.42
C GLN A 38 21.51 20.81 13.60
N LYS A 39 20.43 20.01 13.65
CA LYS A 39 20.24 19.02 14.72
C LYS A 39 21.25 17.89 14.66
N LEU A 40 21.68 17.50 13.47
CA LEU A 40 22.72 16.48 13.28
C LEU A 40 24.09 16.99 13.75
N ARG A 41 24.43 18.25 13.46
CA ARG A 41 25.64 18.89 14.02
C ARG A 41 25.60 19.00 15.53
N GLN A 42 24.44 19.32 16.11
CA GLN A 42 24.25 19.35 17.56
C GLN A 42 24.40 17.95 18.18
N ALA A 43 23.80 16.92 17.57
CA ALA A 43 23.87 15.54 18.06
C ALA A 43 25.27 14.93 17.96
N LEU A 44 26.06 15.34 16.96
CA LEU A 44 27.47 14.94 16.79
C LEU A 44 28.46 15.87 17.52
N GLY A 45 27.98 16.78 18.38
CA GLY A 45 28.83 17.64 19.22
C GLY A 45 29.71 18.62 18.45
N GLY A 46 29.40 18.94 17.19
CA GLY A 46 30.20 19.85 16.36
C GLY A 46 31.58 19.33 15.96
N GLN A 47 31.86 18.03 16.09
CA GLN A 47 33.14 17.46 15.65
C GLN A 47 33.29 17.55 14.13
N VAL A 48 34.45 18.06 13.68
CA VAL A 48 34.84 18.14 12.27
C VAL A 48 35.22 16.75 11.72
N VAL A 49 35.59 15.83 12.61
CA VAL A 49 35.99 14.45 12.30
C VAL A 49 34.92 13.52 12.87
N LEU A 50 34.32 12.71 12.00
CA LEU A 50 33.35 11.70 12.39
C LEU A 50 34.03 10.60 13.21
N PRO A 51 33.39 10.05 14.25
CA PRO A 51 33.89 8.86 14.93
C PRO A 51 34.15 7.72 13.94
N ASP A 52 35.23 6.96 14.16
CA ASP A 52 35.59 5.79 13.32
C ASP A 52 34.51 4.69 13.39
N ASP A 53 33.68 4.73 14.43
CA ASP A 53 32.53 3.87 14.65
C ASP A 53 31.32 4.28 13.78
N TRP A 54 31.27 3.67 12.60
CA TRP A 54 30.19 3.89 11.63
C TRP A 54 28.81 3.51 12.15
N GLU A 55 28.70 2.50 13.02
CA GLU A 55 27.42 2.05 13.58
C GLU A 55 26.77 3.13 14.44
N THR A 56 27.54 3.71 15.36
CA THR A 56 27.12 4.81 16.25
C THR A 56 26.71 6.03 15.43
N THR A 57 27.52 6.38 14.43
CA THR A 57 27.23 7.52 13.53
C THR A 57 25.95 7.29 12.74
N ALA A 58 25.75 6.07 12.21
CA ALA A 58 24.55 5.71 11.46
C ALA A 58 23.29 5.70 12.34
N GLU A 59 23.39 5.31 13.61
CA GLU A 59 22.28 5.38 14.57
C GLU A 59 21.86 6.81 14.85
N VAL A 60 22.82 7.70 15.13
CA VAL A 60 22.57 9.14 15.33
C VAL A 60 21.88 9.76 14.11
N ILE A 61 22.35 9.42 12.89
CA ILE A 61 21.73 9.87 11.63
C ILE A 61 20.27 9.37 11.52
N ARG A 62 20.02 8.09 11.80
CA ARG A 62 18.68 7.49 11.70
C ARG A 62 17.73 8.10 12.72
N GLU A 63 18.18 8.30 13.96
CA GLU A 63 17.37 8.87 15.03
C GLU A 63 17.04 10.33 14.77
N THR A 64 18.05 11.14 14.42
CA THR A 64 17.85 12.54 14.01
C THR A 64 16.88 12.62 12.83
N GLY A 65 17.02 11.71 11.86
CA GLY A 65 16.14 11.64 10.70
C GLY A 65 14.70 11.28 11.08
N ARG A 66 14.50 10.37 12.03
CA ARG A 66 13.16 10.01 12.54
C ARG A 66 12.51 11.18 13.28
N THR A 67 13.28 11.95 14.04
CA THR A 67 12.79 13.09 14.82
C THR A 67 12.42 14.29 13.93
N VAL A 68 13.27 14.63 12.96
CA VAL A 68 13.06 15.81 12.09
C VAL A 68 12.10 15.50 10.94
N LEU A 69 12.37 14.44 10.19
CA LEU A 69 11.60 14.14 8.97
C LEU A 69 10.29 13.39 9.32
N GLY A 70 10.26 12.75 10.50
CA GLY A 70 9.16 11.91 10.94
C GLY A 70 9.20 10.52 10.32
N VAL A 71 8.42 9.62 10.92
CA VAL A 71 8.25 8.25 10.43
C VAL A 71 6.98 8.11 9.60
N SER A 72 7.06 7.32 8.53
CA SER A 72 5.90 6.82 7.79
C SER A 72 5.59 5.41 8.27
N SER A 73 4.32 4.98 8.14
CA SER A 73 3.91 3.63 8.55
C SER A 73 4.51 2.51 7.67
N GLY A 74 5.40 2.83 6.72
CA GLY A 74 6.01 1.89 5.78
C GLY A 74 5.03 1.33 4.73
N ARG A 75 3.73 1.52 4.92
CA ARG A 75 2.69 0.97 4.06
C ARG A 75 2.79 1.63 2.69
N ARG A 76 3.14 0.85 1.67
CA ARG A 76 2.95 1.25 0.28
C ARG A 76 1.46 1.58 0.15
N LYS A 77 1.15 2.84 -0.17
CA LYS A 77 -0.20 3.21 -0.59
C LYS A 77 -0.43 2.30 -1.79
N LYS A 78 -1.42 1.40 -1.75
CA LYS A 78 -1.85 0.73 -2.99
C LYS A 78 -2.06 1.86 -3.98
N ASP A 79 -1.39 1.79 -5.13
CA ASP A 79 -1.60 2.74 -6.21
C ASP A 79 -3.08 2.60 -6.58
N LYS A 80 -3.88 3.50 -6.00
CA LYS A 80 -5.28 3.61 -6.36
C LYS A 80 -5.23 4.19 -7.75
N GLU A 81 -5.94 3.58 -8.68
CA GLU A 81 -6.15 4.11 -10.03
C GLU A 81 -6.56 5.59 -9.93
N THR A 82 -5.58 6.49 -10.09
CA THR A 82 -5.76 7.95 -9.99
C THR A 82 -5.99 8.59 -11.34
N TRP A 83 -5.96 7.81 -12.43
CA TRP A 83 -6.07 8.31 -13.80
C TRP A 83 -7.46 8.89 -14.14
N TRP A 84 -8.50 8.59 -13.36
CA TRP A 84 -9.84 9.17 -13.47
C TRP A 84 -10.19 10.11 -12.30
N TRP A 85 -9.21 10.51 -11.49
CA TRP A 85 -9.44 11.36 -10.31
C TRP A 85 -9.72 12.81 -10.70
N ASN A 86 -10.83 13.37 -10.21
CA ASN A 86 -11.22 14.77 -10.43
C ASN A 86 -11.46 15.50 -9.09
N GLU A 87 -11.32 16.82 -9.08
CA GLU A 87 -11.63 17.68 -7.93
C GLU A 87 -13.08 17.51 -7.46
N GLU A 88 -14.02 17.34 -8.39
CA GLU A 88 -15.44 17.08 -8.09
C GLU A 88 -15.65 15.76 -7.32
N VAL A 89 -14.88 14.73 -7.68
CA VAL A 89 -14.90 13.44 -6.97
C VAL A 89 -14.30 13.62 -5.58
N GLN A 90 -13.23 14.40 -5.45
CA GLN A 90 -12.62 14.70 -4.16
C GLN A 90 -13.57 15.45 -3.23
N ASP A 91 -14.18 16.53 -3.73
CA ASP A 91 -15.14 17.35 -2.97
C ASP A 91 -16.38 16.54 -2.56
N SER A 92 -16.95 15.74 -3.47
CA SER A 92 -18.09 14.87 -3.12
C SER A 92 -17.73 13.84 -2.04
N ILE A 93 -16.51 13.27 -2.07
CA ILE A 93 -16.02 12.36 -1.03
C ILE A 93 -15.83 13.10 0.31
N GLN A 94 -15.31 14.33 0.29
CA GLN A 94 -15.18 15.16 1.48
C GLN A 94 -16.55 15.47 2.10
N ARG A 95 -17.52 15.89 1.29
CA ARG A 95 -18.92 16.12 1.72
C ARG A 95 -19.54 14.86 2.34
N LYS A 96 -19.34 13.69 1.70
CA LYS A 96 -19.78 12.41 2.27
C LYS A 96 -19.14 12.11 3.63
N ARG A 97 -17.85 12.42 3.82
CA ARG A 97 -17.17 12.23 5.11
C ARG A 97 -17.74 13.15 6.17
N LEU A 98 -17.99 14.41 5.85
CA LEU A 98 -18.62 15.37 6.77
C LEU A 98 -20.02 14.90 7.17
N ALA A 99 -20.85 14.49 6.21
CA ALA A 99 -22.18 13.95 6.49
C ALA A 99 -22.13 12.67 7.35
N LYS A 100 -21.12 11.81 7.13
CA LYS A 100 -20.89 10.65 7.98
C LYS A 100 -20.55 11.05 9.41
N ASN A 101 -19.63 12.00 9.59
CA ASN A 101 -19.23 12.45 10.92
C ASN A 101 -20.42 13.05 11.68
N LYS A 102 -21.26 13.85 11.01
CA LYS A 102 -22.52 14.37 11.59
C LYS A 102 -23.46 13.24 12.03
N TRP A 103 -23.66 12.25 11.17
CA TRP A 103 -24.49 11.08 11.52
C TRP A 103 -23.90 10.25 12.66
N ASP A 104 -22.58 10.10 12.70
CA ASP A 104 -21.89 9.37 13.77
C ASP A 104 -22.03 10.09 15.14
N MET A 105 -22.16 11.42 15.15
CA MET A 105 -22.41 12.22 16.37
C MET A 105 -23.87 12.19 16.82
N ASP A 106 -24.80 12.64 15.98
CA ASP A 106 -26.19 12.90 16.42
C ASP A 106 -27.12 11.70 16.22
N ARG A 107 -26.73 10.71 15.39
CA ARG A 107 -27.49 9.50 15.02
C ARG A 107 -28.94 9.71 14.58
N THR A 108 -29.32 10.92 14.19
CA THR A 108 -30.65 11.27 13.70
C THR A 108 -30.92 10.73 12.29
N GLU A 109 -32.19 10.51 11.94
CA GLU A 109 -32.57 9.96 10.63
C GLU A 109 -32.34 10.96 9.49
N GLU A 110 -32.45 12.26 9.74
CA GLU A 110 -32.11 13.32 8.77
C GLU A 110 -30.64 13.25 8.36
N ASN A 111 -29.73 13.13 9.33
CA ASN A 111 -28.29 12.99 9.10
C ASN A 111 -27.98 11.68 8.35
N ARG A 112 -28.72 10.59 8.66
CA ARG A 112 -28.61 9.33 7.92
C ARG A 112 -29.03 9.49 6.46
N GLN A 113 -30.12 10.21 6.19
CA GLN A 113 -30.58 10.51 4.84
C GLN A 113 -29.59 11.39 4.08
N GLU A 114 -29.02 12.42 4.73
CA GLU A 114 -27.99 13.28 4.14
C GLU A 114 -26.73 12.48 3.77
N TYR A 115 -26.30 11.57 4.64
CA TYR A 115 -25.20 10.64 4.35
C TYR A 115 -25.51 9.75 3.15
N LYS A 116 -26.72 9.16 3.07
CA LYS A 116 -27.15 8.34 1.93
C LYS A 116 -27.17 9.14 0.63
N LYS A 117 -27.72 10.37 0.64
CA LYS A 117 -27.74 11.29 -0.50
C LYS A 117 -26.31 11.60 -0.98
N SER A 118 -25.42 11.92 -0.03
CA SER A 118 -23.99 12.15 -0.32
C SER A 118 -23.29 10.92 -0.90
N GLN A 119 -23.62 9.73 -0.39
CA GLN A 119 -23.09 8.47 -0.92
C GLN A 119 -23.54 8.21 -2.37
N CYS A 120 -24.82 8.46 -2.68
CA CYS A 120 -25.33 8.37 -4.05
C CYS A 120 -24.66 9.38 -4.96
N ARG A 121 -24.46 10.62 -4.49
CA ARG A 121 -23.76 11.66 -5.25
C ARG A 121 -22.32 11.27 -5.56
N VAL A 122 -21.57 10.75 -4.58
CA VAL A 122 -20.21 10.22 -4.81
C VAL A 122 -20.22 9.13 -5.87
N LYS A 123 -21.16 8.17 -5.82
CA LYS A 123 -21.26 7.11 -6.83
C LYS A 123 -21.48 7.69 -8.23
N ARG A 124 -22.36 8.69 -8.36
CA ARG A 124 -22.63 9.37 -9.64
C ARG A 124 -21.41 10.11 -10.17
N GLU A 125 -20.74 10.91 -9.33
CA GLU A 125 -19.56 11.68 -9.76
C GLU A 125 -18.38 10.78 -10.10
N VAL A 126 -18.17 9.68 -9.36
CA VAL A 126 -17.17 8.67 -9.72
C VAL A 126 -17.50 8.02 -11.07
N SER A 127 -18.78 7.72 -11.32
CA SER A 127 -19.21 7.15 -12.61
C SER A 127 -18.97 8.13 -13.76
N LYS A 128 -19.31 9.41 -13.60
CA LYS A 128 -19.07 10.45 -14.61
C LYS A 128 -17.59 10.65 -14.87
N ALA A 129 -16.76 10.74 -13.82
CA ALA A 129 -15.32 10.92 -13.96
C ALA A 129 -14.66 9.73 -14.67
N LYS A 130 -15.08 8.50 -14.33
CA LYS A 130 -14.64 7.31 -15.06
C LYS A 130 -15.07 7.31 -16.51
N GLN A 131 -16.33 7.65 -16.79
CA GLN A 131 -16.85 7.72 -18.15
C GLN A 131 -16.04 8.72 -18.97
N LYS A 132 -15.86 9.94 -18.47
CA LYS A 132 -15.07 10.98 -19.12
C LYS A 132 -13.64 10.53 -19.40
N ALA A 133 -12.98 9.90 -18.42
CA ALA A 133 -11.61 9.39 -18.60
C ALA A 133 -11.55 8.27 -19.65
N TYR A 134 -12.57 7.41 -19.73
CA TYR A 134 -12.67 6.42 -20.80
C TYR A 134 -12.94 7.07 -22.15
N ASP A 135 -13.82 8.05 -22.24
CA ASP A 135 -14.11 8.78 -23.48
C ASP A 135 -12.83 9.44 -24.03
N GLU A 136 -12.04 10.09 -23.15
CA GLU A 136 -10.72 10.65 -23.49
C GLU A 136 -9.69 9.59 -23.91
N LEU A 137 -9.75 8.39 -23.32
CA LEU A 137 -8.93 7.27 -23.77
C LEU A 137 -9.35 6.80 -25.17
N TYR A 138 -10.66 6.66 -25.41
CA TYR A 138 -11.21 6.20 -26.69
C TYR A 138 -10.89 7.16 -27.83
N THR A 139 -10.98 8.47 -27.62
CA THR A 139 -10.60 9.46 -28.64
C THR A 139 -9.12 9.41 -29.00
N ARG A 140 -8.26 9.01 -28.06
CA ARG A 140 -6.81 8.86 -28.28
C ARG A 140 -6.42 7.53 -28.91
N LEU A 141 -7.33 6.56 -29.06
CA LEU A 141 -6.98 5.22 -29.56
C LEU A 141 -6.44 5.19 -30.98
N ASP A 142 -6.82 6.17 -31.82
CA ASP A 142 -6.29 6.31 -33.17
C ASP A 142 -4.82 6.75 -33.19
N THR A 143 -4.27 7.15 -32.03
CA THR A 143 -2.86 7.47 -31.86
C THR A 143 -2.05 6.28 -31.34
N ARG A 144 -0.77 6.22 -31.71
CA ARG A 144 0.18 5.21 -31.20
C ARG A 144 0.29 5.21 -29.68
N GLU A 145 0.11 6.38 -29.06
CA GLU A 145 0.15 6.54 -27.60
C GLU A 145 -1.09 5.94 -26.92
N GLY A 146 -2.29 6.18 -27.46
CA GLY A 146 -3.53 5.60 -26.95
C GLY A 146 -3.55 4.07 -27.05
N GLN A 147 -3.02 3.51 -28.14
CA GLN A 147 -2.83 2.05 -28.25
C GLN A 147 -1.93 1.51 -27.14
N LYS A 148 -0.80 2.17 -26.86
CA LYS A 148 0.13 1.78 -25.79
C LYS A 148 -0.53 1.84 -24.41
N ASP A 149 -1.33 2.87 -24.15
CA ASP A 149 -2.09 3.04 -22.90
C ASP A 149 -3.11 1.90 -22.72
N LEU A 150 -3.82 1.50 -23.78
CA LEU A 150 -4.76 0.36 -23.76
C LEU A 150 -4.04 -0.96 -23.44
N TYR A 151 -2.91 -1.24 -24.10
CA TYR A 151 -2.09 -2.42 -23.78
C TYR A 151 -1.52 -2.35 -22.35
N GLY A 152 -1.26 -1.16 -21.82
CA GLY A 152 -0.92 -0.93 -20.41
C GLY A 152 -2.05 -1.36 -19.47
N LEU A 153 -3.27 -0.90 -19.73
CA LEU A 153 -4.48 -1.26 -18.97
C LEU A 153 -4.77 -2.76 -19.03
N ALA A 154 -4.66 -3.39 -20.20
CA ALA A 154 -4.84 -4.82 -20.36
C ALA A 154 -3.83 -5.63 -19.51
N ARG A 155 -2.54 -5.25 -19.57
CA ARG A 155 -1.49 -5.87 -18.73
C ARG A 155 -1.69 -5.64 -17.25
N GLN A 156 -2.23 -4.49 -16.85
CA GLN A 156 -2.55 -4.24 -15.44
C GLN A 156 -3.69 -5.15 -14.96
N ARG A 157 -4.76 -5.28 -15.74
CA ARG A 157 -5.87 -6.20 -15.42
C ARG A 157 -5.42 -7.65 -15.36
N ASP A 158 -4.60 -8.09 -16.31
CA ASP A 158 -3.99 -9.43 -16.29
C ASP A 158 -3.16 -9.66 -15.02
N ARG A 159 -2.34 -8.68 -14.62
CA ARG A 159 -1.61 -8.76 -13.35
C ARG A 159 -2.55 -8.82 -12.15
N ASP A 160 -3.57 -7.97 -12.11
CA ASP A 160 -4.53 -7.91 -10.99
C ASP A 160 -5.39 -9.18 -10.86
N GLY A 161 -5.63 -9.89 -11.96
CA GLY A 161 -6.33 -11.18 -11.97
C GLY A 161 -5.46 -12.38 -11.57
N LYS A 162 -4.14 -12.22 -11.49
CA LYS A 162 -3.22 -13.29 -11.06
C LYS A 162 -3.13 -13.31 -9.53
N ASP A 163 -3.58 -14.42 -8.91
CA ASP A 163 -3.46 -14.65 -7.46
C ASP A 163 -2.00 -14.65 -6.96
N VAL A 164 -1.07 -14.98 -7.86
CA VAL A 164 0.37 -15.01 -7.62
C VAL A 164 1.04 -13.99 -8.54
N GLN A 165 1.12 -12.75 -8.08
CA GLN A 165 1.79 -11.65 -8.79
C GLN A 165 3.32 -11.69 -8.69
N GLN A 166 3.87 -12.43 -7.72
CA GLN A 166 5.30 -12.68 -7.59
C GLN A 166 5.55 -14.15 -7.86
N VAL A 167 6.54 -14.47 -8.69
CA VAL A 167 7.09 -15.83 -8.78
C VAL A 167 7.43 -16.26 -7.36
N ARG A 168 6.68 -17.24 -6.83
CA ARG A 168 7.02 -17.86 -5.54
C ARG A 168 8.23 -18.72 -5.80
N VAL A 169 9.39 -18.11 -5.64
CA VAL A 169 10.65 -18.84 -5.66
C VAL A 169 10.62 -19.79 -4.47
N ILE A 170 10.59 -21.09 -4.74
CA ILE A 170 10.63 -22.11 -3.71
C ILE A 170 12.04 -22.08 -3.14
N LYS A 171 12.14 -21.83 -1.84
CA LYS A 171 13.42 -21.77 -1.12
C LYS A 171 13.57 -22.97 -0.21
N ASP A 172 14.81 -23.39 -0.02
CA ASP A 172 15.17 -24.41 0.96
C ASP A 172 15.22 -23.86 2.41
N ARG A 173 15.52 -24.69 3.41
CA ARG A 173 15.60 -24.34 4.84
C ARG A 173 16.62 -23.23 5.06
N ASP A 174 17.71 -23.23 4.29
CA ASP A 174 18.77 -22.20 4.31
C ASP A 174 18.44 -20.96 3.47
N GLY A 175 17.23 -20.84 2.92
CA GLY A 175 16.79 -19.68 2.14
C GLY A 175 17.35 -19.61 0.71
N ARG A 176 18.04 -20.66 0.24
CA ARG A 176 18.53 -20.79 -1.14
C ARG A 176 17.41 -21.15 -2.10
N VAL A 177 17.46 -20.60 -3.31
CA VAL A 177 16.45 -20.82 -4.35
C VAL A 177 16.62 -22.20 -4.97
N LEU A 178 15.55 -23.00 -4.97
CA LEU A 178 15.51 -24.31 -5.62
C LEU A 178 15.16 -24.14 -7.10
N THR A 179 15.99 -24.71 -7.97
CA THR A 179 15.82 -24.65 -9.43
C THR A 179 15.63 -26.03 -10.07
N SER A 180 16.06 -27.11 -9.40
CA SER A 180 15.88 -28.49 -9.87
C SER A 180 14.51 -29.05 -9.46
N GLU A 181 13.88 -29.80 -10.37
CA GLU A 181 12.58 -30.45 -10.17
C GLU A 181 12.61 -31.43 -8.98
N GLU A 182 13.65 -32.24 -8.87
CA GLU A 182 13.83 -33.18 -7.75
C GLU A 182 13.91 -32.44 -6.41
N SER A 183 14.60 -31.30 -6.37
CA SER A 183 14.76 -30.49 -5.16
C SER A 183 13.44 -29.83 -4.76
N ILE A 184 12.67 -29.35 -5.74
CA ILE A 184 11.33 -28.81 -5.52
C ILE A 184 10.39 -29.89 -4.98
N GLN A 185 10.48 -31.12 -5.50
CA GLN A 185 9.65 -32.24 -5.07
C GLN A 185 9.97 -32.66 -3.63
N ARG A 186 11.25 -32.78 -3.26
CA ARG A 186 11.67 -33.06 -1.87
C ARG A 186 11.27 -31.96 -0.89
N ARG A 187 11.16 -30.71 -1.36
CA ARG A 187 10.67 -29.61 -0.50
C ARG A 187 9.22 -29.81 -0.07
N TRP A 188 8.42 -30.57 -0.82
CA TRP A 188 7.04 -30.87 -0.42
C TRP A 188 6.95 -31.81 0.78
N GLU A 189 7.96 -32.66 1.04
CA GLU A 189 8.02 -33.53 2.23
C GLU A 189 8.04 -32.70 3.53
N TYR A 190 8.62 -31.50 3.51
CA TYR A 190 8.58 -30.56 4.65
C TYR A 190 7.16 -30.10 5.00
N PHE A 191 6.23 -30.07 4.04
CA PHE A 191 4.84 -29.72 4.32
C PHE A 191 4.10 -30.84 5.06
N GLU A 192 4.55 -32.11 4.96
CA GLU A 192 3.98 -33.19 5.76
C GLU A 192 4.30 -33.03 7.24
N GLU A 193 5.53 -32.66 7.60
CA GLU A 193 5.90 -32.29 8.97
C GLU A 193 5.08 -31.08 9.45
N LEU A 194 5.04 -30.00 8.66
CA LEU A 194 4.36 -28.76 9.02
C LEU A 194 2.84 -28.92 9.22
N MET A 195 2.19 -29.82 8.45
CA MET A 195 0.74 -30.04 8.51
C MET A 195 0.32 -31.04 9.59
N ASN A 196 1.26 -31.83 10.11
CA ASN A 196 1.01 -32.86 11.12
C ASN A 196 1.46 -32.45 12.54
N GLU A 197 2.23 -31.37 12.67
CA GLU A 197 2.54 -30.77 13.98
C GLU A 197 1.35 -29.94 14.50
N GLU A 198 0.68 -30.45 15.53
CA GLU A 198 -0.36 -29.74 16.26
C GLU A 198 0.28 -28.61 17.09
N ASN A 199 0.29 -27.39 16.57
CA ASN A 199 0.80 -26.23 17.29
C ASN A 199 -0.11 -25.92 18.50
N GLU A 200 0.43 -26.00 19.72
CA GLU A 200 -0.25 -25.57 20.94
C GLU A 200 -0.66 -24.08 20.85
N ARG A 201 -1.89 -23.79 21.28
CA ARG A 201 -2.56 -22.48 21.13
C ARG A 201 -2.07 -21.41 22.09
#